data_AF-A0A3A8KCF5-F1
#
_entry.id   AF-A0A3A8KCF5-F1
#
_cell.length_a   1.000
_cell.length_b   1.000
_cell.length_c   1.000
_cell.angle_alpha   90.00
_cell.angle_beta   90.00
_cell.angle_gamma   90.00
#
_symmetry.space_group_name_H-M   'P 1'
#
loop_
_entity.id
_entity.type
_entity.pdbx_description
1 polymer ?
#
loop_
_entity_poly.entity_id
_entity_poly.type
_entity_poly.pdbx_seq_one_letter_code
_entity_poly.pdbx_strand_id
1 'polypeptide(L)'
;MRLHRVLPRALVVLQVLLLTACQPPLEVTLASGNERLPGPVFLVDEPSQDGGPPRYDVIRVLSADGTQVWHVRALSFGGTRGRRVVYGEVPEGFETVQPPQPLESGRLYSIGVSGEASGALRFIVGQDGDVRPEK
;
A
#
# COMPACT_ATOMS: atom_id res chain seq x y z
N MET A 1 51.44 7.50 -6.63
CA MET A 1 50.30 7.74 -7.55
C MET A 1 49.20 6.66 -7.51
N ARG A 2 48.99 5.91 -6.41
CA ARG A 2 47.91 4.89 -6.33
C ARG A 2 46.76 5.22 -5.37
N LEU A 3 46.97 6.11 -4.39
CA LEU A 3 46.00 6.41 -3.33
C LEU A 3 44.81 7.28 -3.80
N HIS A 4 45.05 8.21 -4.74
CA HIS A 4 44.01 9.15 -5.22
C HIS A 4 42.95 8.52 -6.14
N ARG A 5 43.16 7.28 -6.62
CA ARG A 5 42.21 6.58 -7.51
C ARG A 5 41.17 5.75 -6.75
N VAL A 6 41.42 5.45 -5.47
CA VAL A 6 40.55 4.57 -4.65
C VAL A 6 39.52 5.38 -3.87
N LEU A 7 39.88 6.60 -3.46
CA LEU A 7 39.01 7.54 -2.74
C LEU A 7 37.69 7.87 -3.48
N PRO A 8 37.67 8.17 -4.80
CA PRO A 8 36.41 8.43 -5.49
C PRO A 8 35.56 7.16 -5.62
N ARG A 9 36.16 5.96 -5.69
CA ARG A 9 35.41 4.69 -5.76
C ARG A 9 34.73 4.36 -4.44
N ALA A 10 35.40 4.58 -3.31
CA ALA A 10 34.81 4.39 -1.99
C ALA A 10 33.64 5.38 -1.75
N LEU A 11 33.80 6.63 -2.21
CA LEU A 11 32.74 7.65 -2.14
C LEU A 11 31.53 7.28 -2.99
N VAL A 12 31.73 6.75 -4.21
CA VAL A 12 30.65 6.29 -5.09
C VAL A 12 29.91 5.10 -4.47
N VAL A 13 30.61 4.12 -3.89
CA VAL A 13 29.96 2.98 -3.20
C VAL A 13 29.14 3.44 -1.99
N LEU A 14 29.65 4.39 -1.22
CA LEU A 14 28.93 4.98 -0.08
C LEU A 14 27.67 5.73 -0.53
N GLN A 15 27.72 6.46 -1.65
CA GLN A 15 26.55 7.15 -2.21
C GLN A 15 25.49 6.18 -2.75
N VAL A 16 25.90 5.06 -3.36
CA VAL A 16 24.95 4.03 -3.82
C VAL A 16 24.24 3.35 -2.64
N LEU A 17 24.94 3.11 -1.52
CA LEU A 17 24.34 2.55 -0.29
C LEU A 17 23.32 3.49 0.37
N LEU A 18 23.47 4.81 0.19
CA LEU A 18 22.53 5.80 0.73
C LEU A 18 21.25 5.95 -0.12
N LEU A 19 21.26 5.50 -1.38
CA LEU A 19 20.14 5.63 -2.31
C LEU A 19 19.15 4.45 -2.27
N THR A 20 19.48 3.34 -1.59
CA THR A 20 18.60 2.17 -1.47
C THR A 20 17.53 2.30 -0.37
N ALA A 21 17.48 3.44 0.34
CA ALA A 21 16.59 3.63 1.50
C ALA A 21 15.17 4.14 1.16
N CYS A 22 14.77 4.19 -0.12
CA CYS A 22 13.50 4.80 -0.52
C CYS A 22 12.34 3.82 -0.77
N GLN A 23 12.45 2.54 -0.38
CA GLN A 23 11.33 1.61 -0.53
C GLN A 23 10.32 1.84 0.61
N PRO A 24 9.02 2.05 0.31
CA PRO A 24 8.01 2.21 1.36
C PRO A 24 7.98 0.96 2.24
N PRO A 25 7.83 1.12 3.56
CA PRO A 25 7.92 0.00 4.48
C PRO A 25 6.78 -1.01 4.30
N LEU A 26 5.61 -0.58 3.79
CA LEU A 26 4.51 -1.48 3.41
C LEU A 26 4.39 -1.59 1.89
N GLU A 27 4.25 -2.82 1.42
CA GLU A 27 3.90 -3.16 0.05
C GLU A 27 2.40 -3.50 0.01
N VAL A 28 1.66 -2.82 -0.88
CA VAL A 28 0.24 -3.10 -1.12
C VAL A 28 0.10 -3.67 -2.52
N THR A 29 -0.46 -4.86 -2.63
CA THR A 29 -0.71 -5.52 -3.92
C THR A 29 -2.16 -5.98 -4.02
N LEU A 30 -2.60 -6.30 -5.24
CA LEU A 30 -3.82 -7.10 -5.39
C LEU A 30 -3.57 -8.53 -4.89
N ALA A 31 -4.58 -9.15 -4.29
CA ALA A 31 -4.48 -10.51 -3.80
C ALA A 31 -4.39 -11.55 -4.93
N SER A 32 -4.86 -11.21 -6.13
CA SER A 32 -4.72 -12.04 -7.33
C SER A 32 -4.68 -11.18 -8.61
N GLY A 33 -4.35 -11.81 -9.75
CA GLY A 33 -4.45 -11.17 -11.06
C GLY A 33 -5.87 -11.10 -11.64
N ASN A 34 -6.87 -11.64 -10.92
CA ASN A 34 -8.26 -11.76 -11.37
C ASN A 34 -9.22 -11.04 -10.40
N GLU A 35 -8.73 -10.02 -9.69
CA GLU A 35 -9.58 -9.21 -8.81
C GLU A 35 -10.69 -8.51 -9.62
N ARG A 36 -11.88 -8.44 -9.03
CA ARG A 36 -13.07 -7.89 -9.69
C ARG A 36 -13.92 -7.09 -8.72
N LEU A 37 -14.74 -6.20 -9.29
CA LEU A 37 -15.84 -5.59 -8.55
C LEU A 37 -16.84 -6.64 -8.01
N PRO A 38 -17.56 -6.33 -6.92
CA PRO A 38 -17.56 -5.05 -6.18
C PRO A 38 -16.50 -4.96 -5.07
N GLY A 39 -15.83 -6.05 -4.72
CA GLY A 39 -14.96 -6.13 -3.54
C GLY A 39 -13.57 -6.67 -3.87
N PRO A 40 -12.74 -5.93 -4.64
CA PRO A 40 -11.37 -6.34 -4.89
C PRO A 40 -10.60 -6.48 -3.58
N VAL A 41 -9.68 -7.43 -3.56
CA VAL A 41 -8.92 -7.78 -2.37
C VAL A 41 -7.46 -7.40 -2.53
N PHE A 42 -6.91 -6.87 -1.46
CA PHE A 42 -5.53 -6.40 -1.38
C PHE A 42 -4.77 -7.19 -0.32
N LEU A 43 -3.47 -7.34 -0.57
CA LEU A 43 -2.51 -7.82 0.40
C LEU A 43 -1.64 -6.65 0.84
N VAL A 44 -1.33 -6.64 2.14
CA VAL A 44 -0.46 -5.67 2.78
C VAL A 44 0.66 -6.45 3.45
N ASP A 45 1.85 -6.32 2.91
CA ASP A 45 3.05 -6.96 3.43
C ASP A 45 4.01 -5.90 3.96
N GLU A 46 4.70 -6.22 5.05
CA GLU A 46 5.79 -5.39 5.60
C GLU A 46 7.10 -6.18 5.52
N PRO A 47 7.89 -6.06 4.45
CA PRO A 47 9.12 -6.83 4.28
C PRO A 47 10.13 -6.63 5.41
N SER A 48 10.06 -5.49 6.11
CA SER A 48 10.96 -5.18 7.22
C SER A 48 10.66 -5.96 8.51
N GLN A 49 9.52 -6.64 8.61
CA GLN A 49 9.06 -7.34 9.82
C GLN A 49 9.23 -8.87 9.78
N ASP A 50 9.92 -9.43 8.79
CA ASP A 50 10.23 -10.88 8.66
C ASP A 50 9.09 -11.82 9.11
N GLY A 51 7.93 -11.72 8.44
CA GLY A 51 6.74 -12.53 8.75
C GLY A 51 5.86 -12.01 9.89
N GLY A 52 6.30 -11.01 10.64
CA GLY A 52 5.49 -10.28 11.63
C GLY A 52 4.28 -9.56 11.01
N PRO A 53 3.32 -9.10 11.83
CA PRO A 53 2.15 -8.40 11.32
C PRO A 53 2.52 -7.00 10.78
N PRO A 54 1.86 -6.53 9.70
CA PRO A 54 2.10 -5.20 9.17
C PRO A 54 1.58 -4.12 10.14
N ARG A 55 2.32 -3.01 10.25
CA ARG A 55 2.09 -1.96 11.25
C ARG A 55 1.39 -0.74 10.66
N TYR A 56 0.10 -0.90 10.37
CA TYR A 56 -0.77 0.20 9.96
C TYR A 56 -2.03 0.28 10.83
N ASP A 57 -2.64 1.46 10.90
CA ASP A 57 -3.85 1.70 11.70
C ASP A 57 -4.98 2.29 10.85
N VAL A 58 -4.72 2.59 9.58
CA VAL A 58 -5.64 3.29 8.70
C VAL A 58 -5.63 2.64 7.34
N ILE A 59 -6.80 2.49 6.74
CA ILE A 59 -6.99 2.07 5.35
C ILE A 59 -7.89 3.10 4.67
N ARG A 60 -7.45 3.64 3.54
CA ARG A 60 -8.23 4.60 2.74
C ARG A 60 -8.23 4.21 1.28
N VAL A 61 -9.34 4.46 0.61
CA VAL A 61 -9.40 4.44 -0.85
C VAL A 61 -9.84 5.81 -1.33
N LEU A 62 -9.08 6.32 -2.29
CA LEU A 62 -9.30 7.62 -2.94
C LEU A 62 -9.56 7.39 -4.43
N SER A 63 -10.45 8.18 -5.03
CA SER A 63 -10.53 8.34 -6.48
C SER A 63 -9.38 9.19 -7.02
N ALA A 64 -9.24 9.24 -8.34
CA ALA A 64 -8.17 9.96 -9.04
C ALA A 64 -8.10 11.47 -8.74
N ASP A 65 -9.22 12.10 -8.40
CA ASP A 65 -9.32 13.51 -8.00
C ASP A 65 -9.00 13.73 -6.50
N GLY A 66 -8.70 12.67 -5.76
CA GLY A 66 -8.43 12.71 -4.32
C GLY A 66 -9.68 12.59 -3.43
N THR A 67 -10.87 12.46 -4.00
CA THR A 67 -12.09 12.22 -3.21
C THR A 67 -11.99 10.88 -2.48
N GLN A 68 -12.17 10.89 -1.16
CA GLN A 68 -12.19 9.67 -0.37
C GLN A 68 -13.50 8.91 -0.65
N VAL A 69 -13.40 7.63 -0.99
CA VAL A 69 -14.55 6.75 -1.30
C VAL A 69 -14.72 5.63 -0.28
N TRP A 70 -13.70 5.34 0.52
CA TRP A 70 -13.78 4.42 1.65
C TRP A 70 -12.68 4.73 2.68
N HIS A 71 -12.99 4.63 3.97
CA HIS A 71 -12.01 4.82 5.04
C HIS A 71 -12.40 4.07 6.30
N VAL A 72 -11.48 3.24 6.79
CA VAL A 72 -11.55 2.61 8.10
C VAL A 72 -10.29 2.93 8.90
N ARG A 73 -10.43 2.97 10.22
CA ARG A 73 -9.31 3.16 11.15
C ARG A 73 -9.37 2.14 12.28
N ALA A 74 -8.24 1.82 12.87
CA ALA A 74 -8.16 0.92 14.01
C ALA A 74 -8.82 1.53 15.25
N LEU A 75 -9.47 0.67 16.05
CA LEU A 75 -10.06 1.02 17.35
C LEU A 75 -9.00 1.33 18.42
N SER A 76 -7.83 0.74 18.29
CA SER A 76 -6.66 0.94 19.15
C SER A 76 -5.40 1.01 18.29
N PHE A 77 -4.41 1.80 18.70
CA PHE A 77 -3.12 1.90 18.01
C PHE A 77 -2.16 0.79 18.45
N GLY A 78 -1.26 0.36 17.55
CA GLY A 78 -0.21 -0.63 17.87
C GLY A 78 -0.70 -2.08 18.02
N GLY A 79 -1.88 -2.40 17.51
CA GLY A 79 -2.44 -3.76 17.49
C GLY A 79 -1.93 -4.61 16.32
N THR A 80 -2.18 -5.92 16.39
CA THR A 80 -1.93 -6.82 15.25
C THR A 80 -2.93 -6.55 14.13
N ARG A 81 -2.46 -6.48 12.89
CA ARG A 81 -3.29 -6.23 11.70
C ARG A 81 -3.27 -7.41 10.76
N GLY A 82 -4.42 -7.65 10.14
CA GLY A 82 -4.51 -8.61 9.05
C GLY A 82 -3.70 -8.13 7.84
N ARG A 83 -3.14 -9.08 7.08
CA ARG A 83 -2.48 -8.77 5.79
C ARG A 83 -3.48 -8.61 4.65
N ARG A 84 -4.70 -9.13 4.81
CA ARG A 84 -5.72 -9.15 3.76
C ARG A 84 -6.74 -8.05 4.01
N VAL A 85 -6.99 -7.22 3.01
CA VAL A 85 -7.95 -6.12 3.04
C VAL A 85 -8.94 -6.28 1.91
N VAL A 86 -10.21 -6.47 2.23
CA VAL A 86 -11.30 -6.54 1.23
C VAL A 86 -11.95 -5.17 1.14
N TYR A 87 -12.08 -4.63 -0.07
CA TYR A 87 -12.74 -3.34 -0.25
C TYR A 87 -14.17 -3.34 0.30
N GLY A 88 -14.44 -2.42 1.23
CA GLY A 88 -15.75 -2.22 1.83
C GLY A 88 -16.08 -3.12 3.02
N GLU A 89 -15.23 -4.08 3.37
CA GLU A 89 -15.35 -4.84 4.62
C GLU A 89 -14.52 -4.18 5.72
N VAL A 90 -15.09 -4.05 6.92
CA VAL A 90 -14.36 -3.53 8.09
C VAL A 90 -13.52 -4.67 8.68
N PRO A 91 -12.17 -4.59 8.65
CA PRO A 91 -11.34 -5.63 9.24
C PRO A 91 -11.51 -5.71 10.75
N GLU A 92 -11.15 -6.84 11.33
CA GLU A 92 -11.16 -7.00 12.79
C GLU A 92 -10.29 -5.93 13.47
N GLY A 93 -10.82 -5.32 14.54
CA GLY A 93 -10.14 -4.25 15.26
C GLY A 93 -10.18 -2.88 14.58
N PHE A 94 -10.97 -2.71 13.52
CA PHE A 94 -11.23 -1.44 12.85
C PHE A 94 -12.67 -0.96 13.05
N GLU A 95 -12.89 0.33 12.81
CA GLU A 95 -14.18 0.97 12.68
C GLU A 95 -14.28 1.77 11.37
N THR A 96 -15.50 1.90 10.86
CA THR A 96 -15.79 2.72 9.68
C THR A 96 -15.74 4.20 10.03
N VAL A 97 -14.88 4.95 9.34
CA VAL A 97 -14.89 6.42 9.36
C VAL A 97 -15.69 6.96 8.19
N GLN A 98 -15.55 6.34 7.01
CA GLN A 98 -16.36 6.61 5.84
C GLN A 98 -16.81 5.29 5.20
N PRO A 99 -18.13 5.07 5.01
CA PRO A 99 -18.63 3.85 4.39
C PRO A 99 -18.15 3.74 2.94
N PRO A 100 -18.00 2.52 2.42
CA PRO A 100 -17.57 2.32 1.05
C PRO A 100 -18.61 2.85 0.07
N GLN A 101 -18.15 3.64 -0.88
CA GLN A 101 -18.94 4.00 -2.06
C GLN A 101 -18.68 2.97 -3.17
N PRO A 102 -19.64 2.73 -4.08
CA PRO A 102 -19.40 1.87 -5.23
C PRO A 102 -18.21 2.38 -6.06
N LEU A 103 -17.30 1.48 -6.42
CA LEU A 103 -16.26 1.79 -7.39
C LEU A 103 -16.86 1.74 -8.80
N GLU A 104 -16.51 2.72 -9.63
CA GLU A 104 -17.00 2.85 -11.00
C GLU A 104 -16.04 2.20 -12.00
N SER A 105 -16.61 1.50 -12.99
CA SER A 105 -15.86 0.99 -14.13
C SER A 105 -15.18 2.12 -14.93
N GLY A 106 -13.99 1.83 -15.46
CA GLY A 106 -13.20 2.77 -16.24
C GLY A 106 -12.49 3.87 -15.42
N ARG A 107 -12.50 3.78 -14.09
CA ARG A 107 -11.88 4.78 -13.20
C ARG A 107 -10.58 4.29 -12.58
N LEU A 108 -9.77 5.26 -12.17
CA LEU A 108 -8.55 5.07 -11.40
C LEU A 108 -8.79 5.41 -9.93
N TYR A 109 -8.24 4.58 -9.06
CA TYR A 109 -8.27 4.73 -7.61
C TYR A 109 -6.88 4.48 -7.01
N SER A 110 -6.75 4.82 -5.72
CA SER A 110 -5.59 4.49 -4.91
C SER A 110 -6.06 3.93 -3.58
N ILE A 111 -5.57 2.75 -3.19
CA ILE A 111 -5.67 2.25 -1.83
C ILE A 111 -4.39 2.62 -1.09
N GLY A 112 -4.52 3.19 0.11
CA GLY A 112 -3.42 3.52 0.99
C GLY A 112 -3.62 2.93 2.37
N VAL A 113 -2.55 2.42 2.97
CA VAL A 113 -2.50 2.02 4.37
C VAL A 113 -1.44 2.86 5.10
N SER A 114 -1.75 3.27 6.33
CA SER A 114 -0.83 4.08 7.13
C SER A 114 -0.95 3.87 8.64
N GLY A 115 0.16 4.06 9.34
CA GLY A 115 0.32 3.96 10.79
C GLY A 115 1.79 4.21 11.12
N GLU A 116 2.43 3.31 11.87
CA GLU A 116 3.89 3.32 12.04
C GLU A 116 4.64 3.11 10.71
N ALA A 117 4.04 2.35 9.80
CA ALA A 117 4.49 2.14 8.44
C ALA A 117 3.40 2.58 7.45
N SER A 118 3.78 2.84 6.20
CA SER A 118 2.84 3.25 5.15
C SER A 118 3.17 2.61 3.81
N GLY A 119 2.13 2.44 3.00
CA GLY A 119 2.20 1.86 1.67
C GLY A 119 0.92 2.18 0.88
N ALA A 120 1.00 2.09 -0.44
CA ALA A 120 -0.13 2.36 -1.30
C ALA A 120 -0.04 1.61 -2.62
N LEU A 121 -1.19 1.43 -3.27
CA LEU A 121 -1.32 0.89 -4.61
C LEU A 121 -2.33 1.72 -5.39
N ARG A 122 -1.93 2.20 -6.57
CA ARG A 122 -2.85 2.76 -7.57
C ARG A 122 -3.38 1.62 -8.43
N PHE A 123 -4.69 1.60 -8.66
CA PHE A 123 -5.36 0.54 -9.41
C PHE A 123 -6.47 1.10 -10.29
N ILE A 124 -6.68 0.45 -11.42
CA ILE A 124 -7.70 0.79 -12.42
C ILE A 124 -8.80 -0.27 -12.36
N VAL A 125 -10.04 0.18 -12.34
CA VAL A 125 -11.20 -0.66 -12.61
C VAL A 125 -11.49 -0.60 -14.11
N GLY A 126 -11.44 -1.75 -14.77
CA GLY A 126 -11.75 -1.90 -16.20
C GLY A 126 -13.22 -1.62 -16.50
N GLN A 127 -13.55 -1.49 -17.79
CA GLN A 127 -14.95 -1.31 -18.23
C GLN A 127 -15.81 -2.54 -17.91
N ASP A 128 -15.17 -3.71 -17.87
CA ASP A 128 -15.71 -5.02 -17.51
C ASP A 128 -15.71 -5.31 -16.00
N GLY A 129 -15.22 -4.37 -15.18
CA GLY A 129 -15.10 -4.53 -13.73
C GLY A 129 -13.85 -5.28 -13.26
N ASP A 130 -12.93 -5.60 -14.15
CA ASP A 130 -11.62 -6.18 -13.80
C ASP A 130 -10.76 -5.15 -13.07
N VAL A 131 -10.10 -5.55 -11.99
CA VAL A 131 -9.25 -4.67 -11.20
C VAL A 131 -7.79 -5.03 -11.44
N ARG A 132 -6.98 -4.04 -11.82
CA ARG A 132 -5.55 -4.22 -12.12
C ARG A 132 -4.72 -3.06 -11.58
N PRO A 133 -3.43 -3.28 -11.27
CA PRO A 133 -2.54 -2.19 -10.92
C PRO A 133 -2.45 -1.15 -12.05
N GLU A 134 -2.29 0.11 -11.67
CA GLU A 134 -1.80 1.13 -12.59
C GLU A 134 -0.33 0.80 -12.91
N LYS A 135 0.01 0.70 -14.19
CA LYS A 135 1.37 0.40 -14.64
C LYS A 135 2.22 1.67 -14.69
#